data_AF-A0A399GHT4-F1
#
_entry.id   AF-A0A399GHT4-F1
#
_cell.length_a   1.000
_cell.length_b   1.000
_cell.length_c   1.000
_cell.angle_alpha   90.00
_cell.angle_beta   90.00
_cell.angle_gamma   90.00
#
_symmetry.space_group_name_H-M   'P 1'
#
loop_
_entity.id
_entity.type
_entity.pdbx_description
1 polymer ?
#
loop_
_entity_poly.entity_id
_entity_poly.type
_entity_poly.pdbx_seq_one_letter_code
_entity_poly.pdbx_strand_id
1 'polypeptide(L)'
;MPAGAWFDDDPAVGLDNRPGWSGITGVLSAGIIRGVVVGARSHVATDTAQFTALKVLIRDRGGFLATIDTVAVHPDHQHQGHGFATRPLPVR
;
A
#
# COMPACT_ATOMS: atom_id res chain seq x y z
N MET A 1 -8.78 -5.78 -15.53
CA MET A 1 -9.78 -4.84 -15.01
C MET A 1 -9.03 -3.64 -14.45
N PRO A 2 -9.29 -2.40 -14.87
CA PRO A 2 -8.59 -1.24 -14.32
C PRO A 2 -9.01 -1.05 -12.85
N ALA A 3 -8.11 -0.46 -12.06
CA ALA A 3 -8.43 -0.01 -10.70
C ALA A 3 -9.61 0.99 -10.75
N GLY A 4 -10.60 0.81 -9.86
CA GLY A 4 -11.74 1.71 -9.72
C GLY A 4 -11.47 2.84 -8.73
N ALA A 5 -12.33 3.85 -8.74
CA ALA A 5 -12.43 4.83 -7.67
C ALA A 5 -13.72 4.58 -6.89
N TRP A 6 -13.61 4.58 -5.56
CA TRP A 6 -14.75 4.42 -4.66
C TRP A 6 -14.83 5.66 -3.77
N PHE A 7 -16.05 6.04 -3.43
CA PHE A 7 -16.34 7.24 -2.67
C PHE A 7 -17.35 6.90 -1.58
N ASP A 8 -17.21 7.57 -0.44
CA ASP A 8 -18.18 7.60 0.65
C ASP A 8 -18.50 9.05 0.94
N ASP A 9 -19.77 9.37 1.14
CA ASP A 9 -20.23 10.77 1.28
C ASP A 9 -19.93 11.36 2.66
N ASP A 10 -19.92 10.53 3.70
CA ASP A 10 -19.73 10.97 5.09
C ASP A 10 -18.56 10.22 5.77
N PRO A 11 -17.43 10.91 6.03
CA PRO A 11 -16.30 10.32 6.75
C PRO A 11 -16.53 10.14 8.26
N ALA A 12 -17.65 10.61 8.83
CA ALA A 12 -18.03 10.36 10.22
C ALA A 12 -18.75 9.02 10.42
N VAL A 13 -19.33 8.44 9.36
CA VAL A 13 -19.97 7.13 9.40
C VAL A 13 -18.92 6.04 9.64
N GLY A 14 -19.19 5.03 10.47
CA GLY A 14 -18.26 3.91 10.66
C GLY A 14 -17.98 3.14 9.35
N LEU A 15 -16.75 2.64 9.16
CA LEU A 15 -16.35 1.96 7.92
C LEU A 15 -17.28 0.80 7.52
N ASP A 16 -17.80 0.05 8.48
CA ASP A 16 -18.69 -1.10 8.21
C ASP A 16 -20.02 -0.68 7.56
N ASN A 17 -20.39 0.60 7.68
CA ASN A 17 -21.63 1.16 7.11
C ASN A 17 -21.38 1.96 5.83
N ARG A 18 -20.14 2.00 5.34
CA ARG A 18 -19.74 2.78 4.17
C ARG A 18 -19.82 1.95 2.88
N PRO A 19 -20.66 2.32 1.90
CA PRO A 19 -20.85 1.53 0.69
C PRO A 19 -19.58 1.46 -0.18
N GLY A 20 -18.81 2.53 -0.26
CA GLY A 20 -17.53 2.55 -0.97
C GLY A 20 -16.53 1.59 -0.34
N TRP A 21 -16.41 1.62 1.00
CA TRP A 21 -15.58 0.69 1.75
C TRP A 21 -16.00 -0.78 1.59
N SER A 22 -17.32 -1.06 1.63
CA SER A 22 -17.86 -2.40 1.36
C SER A 22 -17.48 -2.90 -0.05
N GLY A 23 -17.60 -2.03 -1.06
CA GLY A 23 -17.18 -2.33 -2.42
C GLY A 23 -15.68 -2.67 -2.52
N ILE A 24 -14.83 -1.84 -1.91
CA ILE A 24 -13.36 -2.05 -1.87
C ILE A 24 -13.02 -3.40 -1.23
N THR A 25 -13.59 -3.70 -0.06
CA THR A 25 -13.30 -4.96 0.65
C THR A 25 -13.80 -6.19 -0.11
N GLY A 26 -14.95 -6.07 -0.79
CA GLY A 26 -15.47 -7.12 -1.67
C GLY A 26 -14.53 -7.44 -2.84
N VAL A 27 -14.07 -6.43 -3.58
CA VAL A 27 -13.15 -6.64 -4.71
C VAL A 27 -11.74 -7.05 -4.26
N LEU A 28 -11.32 -6.64 -3.05
CA LEU A 28 -10.09 -7.11 -2.42
C LEU A 28 -10.18 -8.59 -2.08
N SER A 29 -11.25 -9.03 -1.41
CA SER A 29 -11.50 -10.43 -1.07
C SER A 29 -11.66 -11.32 -2.30
N ALA A 30 -12.20 -10.79 -3.40
CA ALA A 30 -12.26 -11.47 -4.69
C ALA A 30 -10.89 -11.53 -5.41
N GLY A 31 -9.84 -10.89 -4.87
CA GLY A 31 -8.50 -10.84 -5.47
C GLY A 31 -8.41 -9.98 -6.73
N ILE A 32 -9.43 -9.17 -7.02
CA ILE A 32 -9.48 -8.28 -8.20
C ILE A 32 -8.48 -7.13 -8.03
N ILE A 33 -8.34 -6.62 -6.80
CA ILE A 33 -7.32 -5.63 -6.44
C ILE A 33 -6.33 -6.24 -5.42
N ARG A 34 -5.14 -5.66 -5.35
CA ARG A 34 -4.07 -6.06 -4.40
C ARG A 34 -3.75 -4.98 -3.38
N GLY A 35 -4.44 -3.85 -3.41
CA GLY A 35 -4.23 -2.79 -2.43
C GLY A 35 -5.22 -1.66 -2.54
N VAL A 36 -5.24 -0.87 -1.48
CA VAL A 36 -6.13 0.27 -1.28
C VAL A 36 -5.26 1.48 -1.01
N VAL A 37 -5.50 2.56 -1.75
CA VAL A 37 -4.87 3.86 -1.51
C VAL A 37 -5.95 4.81 -1.03
N VAL A 38 -5.75 5.43 0.12
CA VAL A 38 -6.68 6.40 0.70
C VAL A 38 -6.09 7.81 0.66
N GLY A 39 -6.92 8.82 0.44
CA GLY A 39 -6.47 10.21 0.38
C GLY A 39 -5.80 10.67 1.67
N ALA A 40 -6.41 10.37 2.82
CA ALA A 40 -5.87 10.69 4.14
C ALA A 40 -6.16 9.57 5.14
N ARG A 41 -5.35 9.46 6.20
CA ARG A 41 -5.54 8.48 7.28
C ARG A 41 -6.91 8.63 7.95
N SER A 42 -7.33 9.88 8.18
CA SER A 42 -8.62 10.23 8.79
C SER A 42 -9.82 9.71 8.03
N HIS A 43 -9.66 9.32 6.75
CA HIS A 43 -10.76 8.72 5.99
C HIS A 43 -11.08 7.30 6.46
N VAL A 44 -10.16 6.60 7.12
CA VAL A 44 -10.35 5.18 7.49
C VAL A 44 -9.99 4.85 8.93
N ALA A 45 -9.44 5.79 9.68
CA ALA A 45 -9.04 5.58 11.07
C ALA A 45 -9.01 6.90 11.83
N THR A 46 -9.41 6.88 13.11
CA THR A 46 -9.35 8.07 13.99
C THR A 46 -7.94 8.34 14.50
N ASP A 47 -7.11 7.30 14.58
CA ASP A 47 -5.75 7.38 15.09
C ASP A 47 -4.79 6.40 14.42
N THR A 48 -3.52 6.49 14.79
CA THR A 48 -2.44 5.67 14.23
C THR A 48 -2.57 4.18 14.60
N ALA A 49 -3.09 3.86 15.78
CA ALA A 49 -3.24 2.47 16.23
C ALA A 49 -4.33 1.77 15.42
N GLN A 50 -5.48 2.42 15.24
CA GLN A 50 -6.55 1.94 14.36
C GLN A 50 -6.07 1.76 12.92
N PHE A 51 -5.33 2.74 12.37
CA PHE A 51 -4.80 2.62 11.02
C PHE A 51 -3.83 1.45 10.87
N THR A 52 -3.01 1.20 11.90
CA THR A 52 -2.08 0.06 11.93
C THR A 52 -2.82 -1.27 12.00
N ALA A 53 -3.85 -1.38 12.85
CA ALA A 53 -4.71 -2.56 12.91
C ALA A 53 -5.39 -2.83 11.56
N LEU A 54 -5.88 -1.77 10.91
CA LEU A 54 -6.48 -1.86 9.58
C LEU A 54 -5.48 -2.34 8.52
N LYS A 55 -4.22 -1.86 8.54
CA LYS A 55 -3.16 -2.38 7.65
C LYS A 55 -2.94 -3.88 7.82
N VAL A 56 -2.95 -4.39 9.05
CA VAL A 56 -2.82 -5.82 9.32
C VAL A 56 -4.01 -6.59 8.73
N LEU A 57 -5.23 -6.13 8.97
CA LEU A 57 -6.45 -6.75 8.42
C LEU A 57 -6.48 -6.81 6.89
N ILE A 58 -5.97 -5.77 6.22
CA ILE A 58 -5.86 -5.74 4.75
C ILE A 58 -4.74 -6.66 4.26
N ARG A 59 -3.63 -6.75 5.00
CA ARG A 59 -2.53 -7.69 4.72
C ARG A 59 -2.96 -9.14 4.84
N ASP A 60 -3.75 -9.47 5.87
CA ASP A 60 -4.28 -10.82 6.08
C ASP A 60 -5.22 -11.24 4.93
N ARG A 61 -5.81 -10.26 4.23
CA ARG A 61 -6.61 -10.46 3.00
C ARG A 61 -5.76 -10.49 1.72
N GLY A 62 -4.43 -10.47 1.83
CA GLY A 62 -3.52 -10.52 0.69
C GLY A 62 -3.31 -9.19 -0.03
N GLY A 63 -3.61 -8.07 0.61
CA GLY A 63 -3.41 -6.73 0.05
C GLY A 63 -2.53 -5.79 0.87
N PHE A 64 -2.45 -4.54 0.43
CA PHE A 64 -1.80 -3.45 1.19
C PHE A 64 -2.73 -2.24 1.34
N LEU A 65 -2.47 -1.42 2.36
CA LEU A 65 -3.15 -0.13 2.57
C LEU A 65 -2.11 0.99 2.65
N ALA A 66 -2.26 2.00 1.82
CA ALA A 66 -1.37 3.16 1.74
C ALA A 66 -2.16 4.48 1.77
N THR A 67 -1.52 5.58 2.18
CA THR A 67 -2.04 6.94 2.02
C THR A 67 -1.37 7.64 0.85
N ILE A 68 -2.00 8.64 0.23
CA ILE A 68 -1.37 9.41 -0.86
C ILE A 68 -0.08 10.12 -0.37
N ASP A 69 0.00 10.46 0.91
CA ASP A 69 1.19 11.05 1.53
C ASP A 69 2.42 10.12 1.56
N THR A 70 2.28 8.86 1.14
CA THR A 70 3.38 7.92 1.11
C THR A 70 4.25 8.21 -0.12
N VAL A 71 5.25 9.08 0.04
CA VAL A 71 6.49 8.98 -0.75
C VAL A 71 7.19 7.69 -0.30
N ALA A 72 6.65 6.56 -0.70
CA ALA A 72 7.32 5.27 -0.55
C ALA A 72 8.39 5.22 -1.63
N VAL A 73 9.55 5.81 -1.33
CA VAL A 73 10.79 5.38 -1.96
C VAL A 73 10.91 3.89 -1.64
N HIS A 74 10.58 3.04 -2.61
CA HIS A 74 11.04 1.66 -2.57
C HIS A 74 12.57 1.77 -2.59
N PRO A 75 13.32 1.30 -1.57
CA PRO A 75 14.74 1.09 -1.78
C PRO A 75 14.83 0.08 -2.90
N ASP A 76 15.21 0.57 -4.08
CA ASP A 76 15.50 -0.24 -5.24
C ASP A 76 16.37 -1.42 -4.78
N HIS A 77 15.98 -2.61 -5.21
CA HIS A 77 16.84 -3.78 -5.08
C HIS A 77 18.14 -3.43 -5.83
N GLN A 78 19.16 -2.99 -5.09
CA GLN A 78 20.53 -2.84 -5.58
C GLN A 78 21.05 -4.24 -5.91
N HIS A 79 20.69 -4.74 -7.09
CA HIS A 79 21.35 -5.83 -7.75
C HIS A 79 21.85 -5.36 -9.12
N GLN A 80 22.91 -4.56 -9.14
CA GLN A 80 23.93 -4.51 -10.20
C GLN A 80 25.02 -3.50 -9.78
N GLY A 81 26.32 -3.79 -9.80
CA GLY A 81 27.01 -4.89 -10.44
C GLY A 81 28.32 -5.25 -9.75
N HIS A 82 28.78 -6.45 -10.08
CA HIS A 82 30.13 -6.94 -9.82
C HIS A 82 31.15 -5.90 -10.33
N GLY A 83 31.82 -5.22 -9.42
CA GLY A 83 33.01 -4.44 -9.73
C GLY A 83 34.09 -5.40 -10.23
N PHE A 84 34.43 -5.33 -11.51
CA PHE A 84 35.69 -5.87 -12.00
C PHE A 84 36.80 -5.15 -11.23
N ALA A 85 37.42 -5.86 -10.29
CA ALA A 85 38.63 -5.44 -9.65
C ALA A 85 39.72 -5.30 -10.73
N THR A 86 40.04 -4.05 -11.10
CA THR A 86 41.26 -3.74 -11.84
C THR A 86 42.45 -4.13 -10.98
N ARG A 87 43.00 -5.32 -11.23
CA ARG A 87 44.32 -5.72 -10.72
C ARG A 87 45.37 -4.81 -11.37
N PRO A 88 46.25 -4.14 -10.60
CA PRO A 88 47.44 -3.54 -11.20
C PRO A 88 48.37 -4.66 -11.68
N LEU A 89 48.86 -4.55 -12.93
CA LEU A 89 49.89 -5.43 -13.47
C LEU A 89 51.24 -5.12 -12.79
N PRO A 90 52.08 -6.14 -12.52
CA PRO A 90 53.43 -5.89 -12.00
C PRO A 90 54.31 -5.36 -13.12
N VAL A 91 54.94 -4.21 -12.89
CA VAL A 91 55.96 -3.65 -13.77
C VAL A 91 57.24 -4.46 -13.56
N ARG A 92 57.83 -4.96 -14.65
CA ARG A 92 59.12 -5.65 -14.66
C ARG A 92 60.22 -4.68 -15.06
#